data_AF-A0A1B8HR27-F1
#
_entry.id   AF-A0A1B8HR27-F1
#
_cell.length_a   1.000
_cell.length_b   1.000
_cell.length_c   1.000
_cell.angle_alpha   90.00
_cell.angle_beta   90.00
_cell.angle_gamma   90.00
#
_symmetry.space_group_name_H-M   'P 1'
#
loop_
_entity.id
_entity.type
_entity.pdbx_description
1 polymer ?
#
loop_
_entity_poly.entity_id
_entity_poly.type
_entity_poly.pdbx_seq_one_letter_code
_entity_poly.pdbx_strand_id
1 'polypeptide(L)'
;MVNFANRIWWTKKTRIKTEKRLLNLNFYSQLLVLWYSVFLAGYSIYSLVEPVSGNKESAIMTALSISVMVVTIFISSMNFKGRSLLVKECYEQLGVVYAKSITNKYNKINLEAEYKSILSISENHLDLDFCCAVVEEYFSTKDKSLLSKIPTWQQYIRYFFL
;
A
#
# COMPACT_ATOMS: atom_id res chain seq x y z
N MET A 1 -27.09 2.88 17.25
CA MET A 1 -26.88 2.37 15.88
C MET A 1 -25.65 2.94 15.17
N VAL A 2 -25.21 4.16 15.50
CA VAL A 2 -24.07 4.87 14.87
C VAL A 2 -22.70 4.17 15.01
N ASN A 3 -22.48 3.37 16.07
CA ASN A 3 -21.15 2.84 16.40
C ASN A 3 -20.63 1.76 15.41
N PHE A 4 -21.51 0.90 14.90
CA PHE A 4 -21.10 -0.20 14.01
C PHE A 4 -20.84 0.28 12.57
N ALA A 5 -21.74 1.11 12.03
CA ALA A 5 -21.54 1.74 10.72
C ALA A 5 -20.26 2.61 10.71
N ASN A 6 -20.00 3.38 11.78
CA ASN A 6 -18.77 4.16 11.91
C ASN A 6 -17.51 3.27 11.94
N ARG A 7 -17.56 2.12 12.61
CA ARG A 7 -16.44 1.17 12.61
C ARG A 7 -16.15 0.67 11.19
N ILE A 8 -17.18 0.23 10.46
CA ILE A 8 -17.04 -0.26 9.08
C ILE A 8 -16.46 0.86 8.19
N TRP A 9 -16.95 2.08 8.36
CA TRP A 9 -16.50 3.24 7.60
C TRP A 9 -15.01 3.56 7.85
N TRP A 10 -14.56 3.58 9.11
CA TRP A 10 -13.14 3.80 9.44
C TRP A 10 -12.25 2.68 8.92
N THR A 11 -12.69 1.42 9.03
CA THR A 11 -11.98 0.28 8.45
C THR A 11 -11.84 0.45 6.94
N LYS A 12 -12.92 0.81 6.23
CA LYS A 12 -12.91 1.05 4.79
C LYS A 12 -11.88 2.14 4.41
N LYS A 13 -11.91 3.28 5.10
CA LYS A 13 -10.97 4.39 4.86
C LYS A 13 -9.52 3.98 5.10
N THR A 14 -9.27 3.21 6.14
CA THR A 14 -7.93 2.71 6.45
C THR A 14 -7.42 1.74 5.38
N ARG A 15 -8.27 0.83 4.89
CA ARG A 15 -7.91 -0.09 3.81
C ARG A 15 -7.62 0.61 2.48
N ILE A 16 -8.33 1.70 2.17
CA ILE A 16 -8.00 2.55 1.01
C ILE A 16 -6.57 3.14 1.14
N LYS A 17 -6.14 3.51 2.35
CA LYS A 17 -4.76 3.99 2.58
C LYS A 17 -3.73 2.88 2.46
N THR A 18 -4.03 1.69 2.96
CA THR A 18 -3.20 0.50 2.78
C THR A 18 -3.00 0.18 1.29
N GLU A 19 -4.05 0.23 0.47
CA GLU A 19 -3.95 0.04 -0.99
C GLU A 19 -3.00 1.08 -1.61
N LYS A 20 -3.22 2.37 -1.34
CA LYS A 20 -2.38 3.45 -1.88
C LYS A 20 -0.91 3.27 -1.49
N ARG A 21 -0.62 2.86 -0.25
CA ARG A 21 0.75 2.57 0.20
C ARG A 21 1.37 1.39 -0.58
N LEU A 22 0.63 0.31 -0.78
CA LEU A 22 1.11 -0.84 -1.56
C LEU A 22 1.37 -0.47 -3.03
N LEU A 23 0.50 0.35 -3.63
CA LEU A 23 0.70 0.84 -5.00
C LEU A 23 1.93 1.74 -5.12
N ASN A 24 2.13 2.64 -4.15
CA ASN A 24 3.33 3.48 -4.10
C ASN A 24 4.59 2.62 -3.94
N LEU A 25 4.57 1.63 -3.06
CA LEU A 25 5.70 0.71 -2.87
C LEU A 25 6.00 -0.10 -4.13
N ASN A 26 4.97 -0.54 -4.85
CA ASN A 26 5.13 -1.16 -6.16
C ASN A 26 5.79 -0.19 -7.16
N PHE A 27 5.31 1.05 -7.24
CA PHE A 27 5.89 2.06 -8.13
C PHE A 27 7.36 2.35 -7.81
N TYR A 28 7.70 2.59 -6.54
CA TYR A 28 9.08 2.85 -6.13
C TYR A 28 10.00 1.64 -6.38
N SER A 29 9.51 0.42 -6.15
CA SER A 29 10.28 -0.79 -6.44
C SER A 29 10.58 -0.92 -7.93
N GLN A 30 9.60 -0.66 -8.79
CA GLN A 30 9.77 -0.67 -10.25
C GLN A 30 10.71 0.45 -10.71
N LEU A 31 10.58 1.65 -10.12
CA LEU A 31 11.45 2.79 -10.41
C LEU A 31 12.91 2.50 -10.02
N LEU A 32 13.15 1.83 -8.88
CA LEU A 32 14.49 1.40 -8.47
C LEU A 32 15.10 0.43 -9.48
N VAL A 33 14.35 -0.60 -9.93
CA VAL A 33 14.83 -1.54 -10.94
C VAL A 33 15.14 -0.84 -12.27
N LEU A 34 14.27 0.08 -12.70
CA LEU A 34 14.50 0.92 -13.88
C LEU A 34 15.78 1.72 -13.74
N TRP A 35 15.97 2.40 -12.60
CA TRP A 35 17.16 3.18 -12.30
C TRP A 35 18.42 2.32 -12.43
N TYR A 36 18.50 1.19 -11.74
CA TYR A 36 19.64 0.27 -11.84
C TYR A 36 19.88 -0.24 -13.28
N SER A 37 18.81 -0.49 -14.04
CA SER A 37 18.93 -0.94 -15.43
C SER A 37 19.56 0.13 -16.33
N VAL A 38 19.23 1.40 -16.11
CA VAL A 38 19.85 2.54 -16.84
C VAL A 38 21.34 2.64 -16.52
N PHE A 39 21.75 2.53 -15.25
CA PHE A 39 23.17 2.54 -14.90
C PHE A 39 23.92 1.34 -15.46
N LEU A 40 23.32 0.16 -15.45
CA LEU A 40 23.92 -1.05 -16.02
C LEU A 40 24.10 -0.92 -17.54
N ALA A 41 23.11 -0.38 -18.24
CA ALA A 41 23.20 -0.12 -19.68
C ALA A 41 24.24 0.98 -19.99
N GLY A 42 24.25 2.07 -19.21
CA GLY A 42 25.24 3.14 -19.35
C GLY A 42 26.67 2.64 -19.11
N TYR A 43 26.88 1.81 -18.10
CA TYR A 43 28.17 1.17 -17.83
C TYR A 43 28.57 0.23 -18.96
N SER A 44 27.63 -0.57 -19.50
CA SER A 44 27.88 -1.41 -20.68
C SER A 44 28.38 -0.60 -21.88
N ILE A 45 27.78 0.57 -22.13
CA ILE A 45 28.17 1.46 -23.23
C ILE A 45 29.53 2.12 -22.95
N TYR A 46 29.76 2.59 -21.72
CA TYR A 46 31.05 3.19 -21.34
C TYR A 46 32.21 2.20 -21.53
N SER A 47 31.97 0.94 -21.20
CA SER A 47 32.92 -0.16 -21.37
C SER A 47 33.35 -0.39 -22.82
N LEU A 48 32.49 -0.03 -23.80
CA LEU A 48 32.86 -0.09 -25.23
C LEU A 48 33.84 1.00 -25.65
N VAL A 49 33.85 2.15 -24.95
CA VAL A 49 34.69 3.29 -25.27
C VAL A 49 36.07 3.16 -24.61
N GLU A 50 36.10 2.74 -23.34
CA GLU A 50 37.32 2.47 -22.59
C GLU A 50 37.32 1.02 -22.08
N PRO A 51 37.80 0.05 -22.90
CA PRO A 51 37.78 -1.35 -22.52
C PRO A 51 38.70 -1.58 -21.32
N VAL A 52 38.14 -2.21 -20.28
CA VAL A 52 38.93 -2.54 -19.09
C VAL A 52 39.82 -3.73 -19.44
N SER A 53 41.13 -3.59 -19.22
CA SER A 53 42.10 -4.63 -19.59
C SER A 53 41.82 -5.97 -18.88
N GLY A 54 41.59 -7.02 -19.68
CA GLY A 54 41.47 -8.42 -19.23
C GLY A 54 40.05 -8.85 -18.79
N ASN A 55 39.94 -9.98 -18.09
CA ASN A 55 38.65 -10.60 -17.73
C ASN A 55 37.84 -9.84 -16.65
N LYS A 56 38.36 -8.72 -16.13
CA LYS A 56 37.75 -7.95 -15.03
C LYS A 56 36.41 -7.34 -15.44
N GLU A 57 36.31 -6.89 -16.68
CA GLU A 57 35.09 -6.32 -17.25
C GLU A 57 33.94 -7.32 -17.24
N SER A 58 34.18 -8.51 -17.79
CA SER A 58 33.21 -9.60 -17.86
C SER A 58 32.73 -10.02 -16.47
N ALA A 59 33.65 -10.08 -15.49
CA ALA A 59 33.30 -10.40 -14.10
C ALA A 59 32.39 -9.34 -13.47
N ILE A 60 32.69 -8.04 -13.65
CA ILE A 60 31.88 -6.93 -13.12
C ILE A 60 30.49 -6.92 -13.76
N MET A 61 30.42 -7.04 -15.09
CA MET A 61 29.17 -7.08 -15.85
C MET A 61 28.28 -8.25 -15.43
N THR A 62 28.87 -9.42 -15.24
CA THR A 62 28.15 -10.62 -14.77
C THR A 62 27.63 -10.40 -13.35
N ALA A 63 28.45 -9.86 -12.44
CA ALA A 63 28.05 -9.60 -11.06
C ALA A 63 26.89 -8.59 -10.96
N LEU A 64 26.94 -7.50 -11.74
CA LEU A 64 25.87 -6.51 -11.79
C LEU A 64 24.57 -7.10 -12.35
N SER A 65 24.66 -7.92 -13.41
CA SER A 65 23.50 -8.58 -14.02
C SER A 65 22.82 -9.55 -13.04
N ILE A 66 23.60 -10.36 -12.32
CA ILE A 66 23.08 -11.26 -11.28
C ILE A 66 22.43 -10.45 -10.14
N SER A 67 23.05 -9.33 -9.74
CA SER A 67 22.51 -8.46 -8.69
C SER A 67 21.14 -7.89 -9.06
N VAL A 68 20.99 -7.35 -10.28
CA VAL A 68 19.70 -6.85 -10.80
C VAL A 68 18.68 -7.98 -10.90
N MET A 69 19.09 -9.17 -11.34
CA MET A 69 18.21 -10.33 -11.40
C MET A 69 17.65 -10.72 -10.03
N VAL A 70 18.51 -10.83 -9.00
CA VAL A 70 18.08 -11.18 -7.63
C VAL A 70 17.12 -10.13 -7.06
N VAL A 71 17.42 -8.84 -7.24
CA VAL A 71 16.53 -7.75 -6.81
C VAL A 71 15.17 -7.81 -7.51
N THR A 72 15.17 -8.09 -8.81
CA THR A 72 13.94 -8.21 -9.60
C THR A 72 13.08 -9.38 -9.13
N ILE A 73 13.69 -10.55 -8.89
CA ILE A 73 12.99 -11.72 -8.34
C ILE A 73 12.41 -11.38 -6.97
N PHE A 74 13.20 -10.75 -6.08
CA PHE A 74 12.75 -10.38 -4.75
C PHE A 74 11.53 -9.43 -4.76
N ILE A 75 11.57 -8.39 -5.61
CA ILE A 75 10.45 -7.45 -5.78
C ILE A 75 9.22 -8.18 -6.33
N SER A 76 9.41 -9.08 -7.30
CA SER A 76 8.32 -9.89 -7.85
C SER A 76 7.70 -10.81 -6.79
N SER A 77 8.52 -11.42 -5.92
CA SER A 77 8.04 -12.29 -4.83
C SER A 77 7.24 -11.54 -3.76
N MET A 78 7.51 -10.25 -3.53
CA MET A 78 6.73 -9.43 -2.58
C MET A 78 5.29 -9.17 -3.06
N ASN A 79 5.03 -9.29 -4.37
CA ASN A 79 3.72 -9.20 -5.00
C ASN A 79 2.84 -8.02 -4.50
N PHE A 80 3.42 -6.82 -4.45
CA PHE A 80 2.74 -5.62 -3.95
C PHE A 80 1.44 -5.33 -4.70
N LYS A 81 1.45 -5.54 -6.03
CA LYS A 81 0.28 -5.34 -6.90
C LYS A 81 -0.85 -6.35 -6.62
N GLY A 82 -0.52 -7.61 -6.40
CA GLY A 82 -1.52 -8.61 -6.02
C GLY A 82 -2.14 -8.30 -4.66
N ARG A 83 -1.31 -7.90 -3.69
CA ARG A 83 -1.76 -7.49 -2.36
C ARG A 83 -2.65 -6.25 -2.40
N SER A 84 -2.32 -5.24 -3.22
CA SER A 84 -3.18 -4.05 -3.37
C SER A 84 -4.54 -4.41 -3.94
N LEU A 85 -4.59 -5.36 -4.89
CA LEU A 85 -5.85 -5.81 -5.49
C LEU A 85 -6.76 -6.51 -4.47
N LEU A 86 -6.22 -7.37 -3.61
CA LEU A 86 -6.98 -8.01 -2.53
C LEU A 86 -7.54 -6.99 -1.53
N VAL A 87 -6.74 -5.98 -1.18
CA VAL A 87 -7.18 -4.89 -0.29
C VAL A 87 -8.30 -4.08 -0.96
N LYS A 88 -8.21 -3.88 -2.28
CA LYS A 88 -9.24 -3.22 -3.09
C LYS A 88 -10.57 -3.95 -3.07
N GLU A 89 -10.56 -5.24 -3.40
CA GLU A 89 -11.76 -6.06 -3.34
C GLU A 89 -12.38 -6.06 -1.93
N CYS A 90 -11.55 -6.12 -0.88
CA CYS A 90 -12.01 -6.08 0.49
C CYS A 90 -12.75 -4.78 0.83
N TYR A 91 -12.19 -3.60 0.51
CA TYR A 91 -12.87 -2.34 0.85
C TYR A 91 -14.11 -2.07 -0.02
N GLU A 92 -14.16 -2.60 -1.26
CA GLU A 92 -15.35 -2.54 -2.12
C GLU A 92 -16.48 -3.36 -1.51
N GLN A 93 -16.20 -4.59 -1.07
CA GLN A 93 -17.16 -5.44 -0.35
C GLN A 93 -17.60 -4.79 0.98
N LEU A 94 -16.67 -4.17 1.72
CA LEU A 94 -17.02 -3.39 2.92
C LEU A 94 -17.97 -2.22 2.60
N GLY A 95 -17.89 -1.65 1.40
CA GLY A 95 -18.83 -0.62 0.94
C GLY A 95 -20.27 -1.14 0.84
N VAL A 96 -20.45 -2.36 0.34
CA VAL A 96 -21.76 -3.02 0.27
C VAL A 96 -22.31 -3.30 1.67
N VAL A 97 -21.48 -3.83 2.56
CA VAL A 97 -21.84 -4.10 3.96
C VAL A 97 -22.16 -2.80 4.72
N TYR A 98 -21.42 -1.72 4.45
CA TYR A 98 -21.72 -0.40 5.01
C TYR A 98 -23.10 0.10 4.56
N ALA A 99 -23.43 0.01 3.28
CA ALA A 99 -24.75 0.40 2.77
C ALA A 99 -25.88 -0.41 3.43
N LYS A 100 -25.70 -1.74 3.56
CA LYS A 100 -26.63 -2.60 4.31
C LYS A 100 -26.77 -2.19 5.78
N SER A 101 -25.68 -1.75 6.42
CA SER A 101 -25.67 -1.35 7.84
C SER A 101 -26.40 -0.04 8.13
N ILE A 102 -26.62 0.81 7.11
CA ILE A 102 -27.39 2.06 7.22
C ILE A 102 -28.89 1.78 7.08
N THR A 103 -29.28 0.76 6.31
CA THR A 103 -30.68 0.40 6.11
C THR A 103 -31.26 -0.25 7.37
N ASN A 104 -32.28 0.34 8.01
CA ASN A 104 -32.84 -0.04 9.32
C ASN A 104 -33.42 -1.49 9.49
N LYS A 105 -33.25 -2.38 8.50
CA LYS A 105 -33.78 -3.76 8.49
C LYS A 105 -32.67 -4.79 8.27
N TYR A 106 -31.69 -4.89 9.16
CA TYR A 106 -30.69 -5.96 9.09
C TYR A 106 -30.59 -6.77 10.38
N ASN A 107 -30.31 -8.06 10.21
CA ASN A 107 -29.92 -8.91 11.33
C ASN A 107 -28.45 -8.63 11.66
N LYS A 108 -28.20 -8.00 12.81
CA LYS A 108 -26.87 -7.57 13.25
C LYS A 108 -25.85 -8.72 13.31
N ILE A 109 -26.29 -9.92 13.70
CA ILE A 109 -25.43 -11.10 13.84
C ILE A 109 -24.89 -11.53 12.48
N ASN A 110 -25.76 -11.58 11.45
CA ASN A 110 -25.36 -11.96 10.10
C ASN A 110 -24.42 -10.92 9.47
N LEU A 111 -24.67 -9.63 9.72
CA LEU A 111 -23.85 -8.55 9.16
C LEU A 111 -22.46 -8.47 9.83
N GLU A 112 -22.36 -8.80 11.12
CA GLU A 112 -21.08 -8.95 11.81
C GLU A 112 -20.27 -10.16 11.31
N ALA A 113 -20.95 -11.28 10.98
CA ALA A 113 -20.31 -12.43 10.37
C ALA A 113 -19.78 -12.12 8.96
N GLU A 114 -20.59 -11.46 8.12
CA GLU A 114 -20.20 -10.98 6.78
C GLU A 114 -19.04 -9.97 6.86
N TYR A 115 -19.08 -9.06 7.83
CA TYR A 115 -17.98 -8.14 8.07
C TYR A 115 -16.68 -8.86 8.44
N LYS A 116 -16.73 -9.86 9.34
CA LYS A 116 -15.55 -10.64 9.74
C LYS A 116 -14.98 -11.48 8.60
N SER A 117 -15.84 -12.09 7.78
CA SER A 117 -15.37 -12.87 6.62
C SER A 117 -14.66 -11.97 5.62
N ILE A 118 -15.19 -10.78 5.33
CA ILE A 118 -14.53 -9.81 4.44
C ILE A 118 -13.18 -9.36 5.01
N LEU A 119 -13.08 -9.15 6.33
CA LEU A 119 -11.82 -8.78 6.96
C LEU A 119 -10.74 -9.85 6.82
N SER A 120 -11.11 -11.14 6.76
CA SER A 120 -10.14 -12.23 6.62
C SER A 120 -9.53 -12.36 5.23
N ILE A 121 -10.11 -11.71 4.22
CA ILE A 121 -9.66 -11.83 2.81
C ILE A 121 -8.36 -11.08 2.55
N SER A 122 -8.16 -9.94 3.23
CA SER A 122 -7.03 -9.06 2.94
C SER A 122 -6.21 -8.77 4.19
N GLU A 123 -4.94 -8.47 3.96
CA GLU A 123 -3.98 -8.20 5.03
C GLU A 123 -4.45 -7.09 5.98
N ASN A 124 -3.96 -7.17 7.21
CA ASN A 124 -4.23 -6.14 8.19
C ASN A 124 -3.53 -4.84 7.80
N HIS A 125 -4.20 -3.72 8.06
CA HIS A 125 -3.61 -2.40 7.92
C HIS A 125 -2.45 -2.21 8.91
N LEU A 126 -1.51 -1.33 8.59
CA LEU A 126 -0.58 -0.82 9.60
C LEU A 126 -1.22 0.32 10.41
N ASP A 127 -0.73 0.53 11.63
CA ASP A 127 -1.13 1.68 12.46
C ASP A 127 -0.88 3.01 11.76
N LEU A 128 0.13 3.02 10.90
CA LEU A 128 0.50 4.11 10.01
C LEU A 128 -0.63 4.47 9.03
N ASP A 129 -1.22 3.45 8.39
CA ASP A 129 -2.32 3.60 7.44
C ASP A 129 -3.55 4.20 8.15
N PHE A 130 -3.77 3.78 9.40
CA PHE A 130 -4.84 4.32 10.25
C PHE A 130 -4.60 5.78 10.62
N CYS A 131 -3.37 6.15 11.03
CA CYS A 131 -3.00 7.54 11.32
C CYS A 131 -3.24 8.45 10.11
N CYS A 132 -2.78 8.04 8.92
CA CYS A 132 -3.00 8.77 7.68
C CYS A 132 -4.50 8.93 7.36
N ALA A 133 -5.30 7.88 7.54
CA ALA A 133 -6.75 7.96 7.31
C ALA A 133 -7.44 8.99 8.23
N VAL A 134 -7.06 9.03 9.52
CA VAL A 134 -7.64 9.97 10.49
C VAL A 134 -7.24 11.41 10.19
N VAL A 135 -5.95 11.66 9.92
CA VAL A 135 -5.42 13.00 9.64
C VAL A 135 -5.99 13.55 8.34
N GLU A 136 -6.00 12.77 7.27
CA GLU A 136 -6.55 13.21 5.99
C GLU A 136 -8.04 13.50 6.06
N GLU A 137 -8.83 12.69 6.76
CA GLU A 137 -10.25 12.96 6.88
C GLU A 137 -10.51 14.22 7.71
N TYR A 138 -9.71 14.46 8.75
CA TYR A 138 -9.81 15.70 9.53
C TYR A 138 -9.54 16.94 8.67
N PHE A 139 -8.58 16.88 7.74
CA PHE A 139 -8.32 17.97 6.81
C PHE A 139 -9.38 18.10 5.71
N SER A 140 -9.96 16.98 5.27
CA SER A 140 -10.91 16.95 4.15
C SER A 140 -12.33 17.36 4.57
N THR A 141 -12.70 17.17 5.84
CA THR A 141 -14.06 17.44 6.34
C THR A 141 -14.21 18.89 6.75
N LYS A 142 -15.18 19.61 6.17
CA LYS A 142 -15.51 20.99 6.55
C LYS A 142 -16.11 21.06 7.96
N ASP A 143 -17.05 20.16 8.27
CA ASP A 143 -17.71 20.07 9.57
C ASP A 143 -17.05 19.03 10.48
N LYS A 144 -16.12 19.52 11.31
CA LYS A 144 -15.33 18.69 12.22
C LYS A 144 -16.15 17.99 13.31
N SER A 145 -17.36 18.46 13.59
CA SER A 145 -18.29 17.87 14.56
C SER A 145 -18.90 16.54 14.09
N LEU A 146 -18.87 16.25 12.79
CA LEU A 146 -19.38 15.01 12.22
C LEU A 146 -18.38 13.85 12.34
N LEU A 147 -17.12 14.13 12.69
CA LEU A 147 -16.08 13.13 12.82
C LEU A 147 -16.19 12.41 14.16
N SER A 148 -16.26 11.07 14.10
CA SER A 148 -16.26 10.26 15.33
C SER A 148 -14.87 10.12 15.97
N LYS A 149 -13.79 10.48 15.25
CA LYS A 149 -12.41 10.43 15.73
C LYS A 149 -11.67 11.69 15.30
N ILE A 150 -10.90 12.26 16.22
CA ILE A 150 -10.09 13.45 16.01
C ILE A 150 -8.61 13.03 16.13
N PRO A 151 -7.72 13.46 15.23
CA PRO A 151 -6.31 13.10 15.29
C PRO A 151 -5.62 13.70 16.52
N THR A 152 -4.73 12.92 17.13
CA THR A 152 -3.86 13.39 18.22
C THR A 152 -2.63 14.10 17.65
N TRP A 153 -2.01 15.01 18.40
CA TRP A 153 -0.75 15.68 18.01
C TRP A 153 0.36 14.71 17.53
N GLN A 154 0.51 13.57 18.20
CA GLN A 154 1.47 12.53 17.80
C GLN A 154 1.18 11.95 16.40
N GLN A 155 -0.09 11.89 15.99
CA GLN A 155 -0.50 11.38 14.68
C GLN A 155 -0.22 12.40 13.57
N TYR A 156 -0.33 13.71 13.86
CA TYR A 156 0.10 14.76 12.94
C TYR A 156 1.60 14.71 12.67
N ILE A 157 2.40 14.57 13.73
CA ILE A 157 3.85 14.44 13.60
C ILE A 157 4.18 13.22 12.73
N ARG A 158 3.60 12.05 13.05
CA ARG A 158 3.81 10.84 12.25
C ARG A 158 3.40 11.00 10.79
N TYR A 159 2.28 11.69 10.52
CA TYR A 159 1.81 11.96 9.16
C TYR A 159 2.77 12.86 8.36
N PHE A 160 3.40 13.84 9.01
CA PHE A 160 4.32 14.76 8.33
C PHE A 160 5.69 14.13 8.03
N PHE A 161 6.12 13.15 8.83
CA PHE A 161 7.37 12.42 8.65
C PHE A 161 7.23 11.14 7.81
N LEU A 162 6.09 10.95 7.14
CA LEU A 162 5.68 9.79 6.36
C LEU A 162 5.71 10.06 4.86
#